data_AF-A0A916Z8K7-F1
#
_entry.id   AF-A0A916Z8K7-F1
#
_cell.length_a   1.000
_cell.length_b   1.000
_cell.length_c   1.000
_cell.angle_alpha   90.00
_cell.angle_beta   90.00
_cell.angle_gamma   90.00
#
_symmetry.space_group_name_H-M   'P 1'
#
loop_
_entity.id
_entity.type
_entity.pdbx_description
1 polymer ?
#
loop_
_entity_poly.entity_id
_entity_poly.type
_entity_poly.pdbx_seq_one_letter_code
_entity_poly.pdbx_strand_id
1 'polypeptide(L)'
;MYSLAYSNLSVIIANFFYSKPVADEATEKKYLSYLLEGLDLTKKQGDPLLIANMNLSLVVYFLRHKNYEEAKKHGINAFEVTQADTEKYYYQHYGGKWTEGLCLAYLGKTNEGFAIMNQIKAIAQKPRKDGMEKFFQLNNGLTLGNYFLEKKAYQNAVNEAKIAESALKSMKLSTFDYAVNKIFYEAYKNLDKPKEALEYFEKMRAYEEEEHHKEVMGQYLEWQLKYEDEKQKNQIQTLENQQLIQTKNFLLLAGILGLGVIAYVFWSNRKLKKKNQEIQEALLQGQTMERKRMASELHDNISNKILGVKMRVELLENENFTAKERTNFDATLGFIDEVYSDIRLVSHNLLPDELEKQGLKIAIENLIKKLNLIGKTHFEAQIQINHARFSPRLEYEIYSIILELVNNILKHAEAKNAMISIIEEEKHLKVLVVDNGKGFDNQAINFESLGLKNIHSRIESLRGEIKIESNEGTAVQIEIPV
;
A
#
# COMPACT_ATOMS: atom_id res chain seq x y z
N MET A 1 -31.33 39.80 -17.35
CA MET A 1 -29.86 39.59 -17.28
C MET A 1 -29.35 38.79 -18.48
N TYR A 2 -29.94 37.64 -18.82
CA TYR A 2 -29.60 36.88 -20.05
C TYR A 2 -29.90 37.61 -21.38
N SER A 3 -30.96 38.44 -21.45
CA SER A 3 -31.27 39.23 -22.65
C SER A 3 -30.24 40.33 -22.95
N LEU A 4 -29.66 40.92 -21.90
CA LEU A 4 -28.61 41.95 -21.99
C LEU A 4 -27.27 41.34 -22.45
N ALA A 5 -26.98 40.11 -22.03
CA ALA A 5 -25.76 39.39 -22.40
C ALA A 5 -25.79 38.94 -23.88
N TYR A 6 -26.94 38.48 -24.38
CA TYR A 6 -27.11 38.12 -25.80
C TYR A 6 -27.24 39.35 -26.72
N SER A 7 -27.85 40.44 -26.26
CA SER A 7 -27.82 41.72 -26.99
C SER A 7 -26.40 42.26 -27.10
N ASN A 8 -25.55 42.04 -26.08
CA ASN A 8 -24.14 42.40 -26.15
C ASN A 8 -23.39 41.57 -27.20
N LEU A 9 -23.70 40.28 -27.39
CA LEU A 9 -23.04 39.47 -28.42
C LEU A 9 -23.41 39.90 -29.84
N SER A 10 -24.69 40.19 -30.12
CA SER A 10 -25.11 40.73 -31.42
C SER A 10 -24.61 42.16 -31.66
N VAL A 11 -24.44 42.96 -30.61
CA VAL A 11 -23.80 44.29 -30.63
C VAL A 11 -22.29 44.22 -30.84
N ILE A 12 -21.61 43.25 -30.25
CA ILE A 12 -20.18 42.98 -30.45
C ILE A 12 -19.94 42.50 -31.88
N ILE A 13 -20.80 41.62 -32.39
CA ILE A 13 -20.81 41.17 -33.77
C ILE A 13 -21.08 42.37 -34.71
N ALA A 14 -22.14 43.15 -34.48
CA ALA A 14 -22.43 44.34 -35.28
C ALA A 14 -21.26 45.35 -35.27
N ASN A 15 -20.60 45.55 -34.12
CA ASN A 15 -19.42 46.41 -34.06
C ASN A 15 -18.25 45.85 -34.86
N PHE A 16 -17.94 44.56 -34.74
CA PHE A 16 -16.92 43.92 -35.58
C PHE A 16 -17.18 44.13 -37.09
N PHE A 17 -18.46 44.13 -37.51
CA PHE A 17 -18.84 44.24 -38.91
C PHE A 17 -18.99 45.68 -39.46
N TYR A 18 -19.27 46.68 -38.61
CA TYR A 18 -19.33 48.09 -39.02
C TYR A 18 -17.98 48.84 -38.88
N SER A 19 -17.07 48.37 -38.02
CA SER A 19 -15.83 49.11 -37.70
C SER A 19 -14.54 48.51 -38.25
N LYS A 20 -14.50 47.23 -38.65
CA LYS A 20 -13.28 46.59 -39.20
C LYS A 20 -13.43 46.17 -40.67
N PRO A 21 -12.32 46.15 -41.45
CA PRO A 21 -12.33 45.63 -42.82
C PRO A 21 -12.82 44.18 -42.89
N VAL A 22 -13.25 43.76 -44.09
CA VAL A 22 -13.70 42.38 -44.36
C VAL A 22 -12.59 41.42 -43.96
N ALA A 23 -12.92 40.42 -43.14
CA ALA A 23 -11.99 39.37 -42.79
C ALA A 23 -11.61 38.59 -44.07
N ASP A 24 -10.58 37.76 -44.02
CA ASP A 24 -10.27 36.90 -45.17
C ASP A 24 -11.49 36.01 -45.52
N GLU A 25 -11.58 35.62 -46.79
CA GLU A 25 -12.74 34.90 -47.33
C GLU A 25 -13.03 33.59 -46.56
N ALA A 26 -12.01 32.92 -46.02
CA ALA A 26 -12.19 31.68 -45.26
C ALA A 26 -12.85 31.95 -43.90
N THR A 27 -12.45 33.02 -43.22
CA THR A 27 -13.06 33.46 -41.97
C THR A 27 -14.54 33.86 -42.17
N GLU A 28 -14.86 34.60 -43.24
CA GLU A 28 -16.24 34.99 -43.55
C GLU A 28 -17.14 33.79 -43.89
N LYS A 29 -16.63 32.81 -44.64
CA LYS A 29 -17.36 31.56 -44.95
C LYS A 29 -17.63 30.76 -43.68
N LYS A 30 -16.63 30.65 -42.80
CA LYS A 30 -16.77 29.96 -41.52
C LYS A 30 -17.79 30.66 -40.62
N TYR A 31 -17.77 31.98 -40.57
CA TYR A 31 -18.77 32.76 -39.85
C TYR A 31 -20.19 32.51 -40.34
N LEU A 32 -20.43 32.53 -41.65
CA LEU A 32 -21.76 32.19 -42.21
C LEU A 32 -22.19 30.77 -41.81
N SER A 33 -21.28 29.79 -41.86
CA SER A 33 -21.59 28.41 -41.47
C SER A 33 -22.05 28.32 -40.01
N TYR A 34 -21.40 29.05 -39.09
CA TYR A 34 -21.79 29.10 -37.69
C TYR A 34 -23.13 29.81 -37.46
N LEU A 35 -23.44 30.86 -38.22
CA LEU A 35 -24.76 31.50 -38.13
C LEU A 35 -25.89 30.57 -38.60
N LEU A 36 -25.66 29.81 -39.67
CA LEU A 36 -26.63 28.86 -40.19
C LEU A 36 -26.82 27.65 -39.25
N GLU A 37 -25.73 27.11 -38.71
CA GLU A 37 -25.78 26.02 -37.71
C GLU A 37 -26.47 26.49 -36.42
N GLY A 38 -26.13 27.69 -35.94
CA GLY A 38 -26.78 28.31 -34.78
C GLY A 38 -28.28 28.53 -35.01
N LEU A 39 -28.68 28.94 -36.21
CA LEU A 39 -30.10 29.05 -36.57
C LEU A 39 -30.81 27.70 -36.54
N ASP A 40 -30.19 26.63 -37.02
CA ASP A 40 -30.78 25.27 -36.96
C ASP A 40 -30.94 24.78 -35.52
N LEU A 41 -29.92 24.97 -34.69
CA LEU A 41 -29.94 24.60 -33.27
C LEU A 41 -31.02 25.37 -32.50
N THR A 42 -31.12 26.69 -32.71
CA THR A 42 -32.11 27.53 -32.03
C THR A 42 -33.54 27.21 -32.49
N LYS A 43 -33.75 26.85 -33.77
CA LYS A 43 -35.04 26.33 -34.24
C LYS A 43 -35.45 25.04 -33.55
N LYS A 44 -34.50 24.12 -33.32
CA LYS A 44 -34.77 22.87 -32.56
C LYS A 44 -35.14 23.14 -31.11
N GLN A 45 -34.54 24.15 -30.48
CA GLN A 45 -34.88 24.56 -29.12
C GLN A 45 -36.23 25.29 -29.02
N GLY A 46 -36.66 25.97 -30.09
CA GLY A 46 -37.96 26.62 -30.18
C GLY A 46 -38.06 27.96 -29.43
N ASP A 47 -36.96 28.60 -29.05
CA ASP A 47 -36.96 29.93 -28.42
C ASP A 47 -37.08 31.04 -29.49
N PRO A 48 -38.21 31.78 -29.55
CA PRO A 48 -38.42 32.84 -30.54
C PRO A 48 -37.35 33.95 -30.51
N LEU A 49 -36.82 34.28 -29.33
CA LEU A 49 -35.81 35.33 -29.18
C LEU A 49 -34.48 34.90 -29.82
N LEU A 50 -34.06 33.67 -29.58
CA LEU A 50 -32.81 33.13 -30.13
C LEU A 50 -32.92 32.97 -31.66
N ILE A 51 -34.04 32.44 -32.15
CA ILE A 51 -34.30 32.30 -33.58
C ILE A 51 -34.28 33.68 -34.26
N ALA A 52 -34.93 34.69 -33.68
CA ALA A 52 -34.94 36.02 -34.25
C ALA A 52 -33.54 36.69 -34.23
N ASN A 53 -32.77 36.52 -33.16
CA ASN A 53 -31.40 37.03 -33.07
C ASN A 53 -30.46 36.39 -34.11
N MET A 54 -30.59 35.08 -34.36
CA MET A 54 -29.82 34.41 -35.41
C MET A 54 -30.19 34.93 -36.80
N ASN A 55 -31.48 35.13 -37.07
CA ASN A 55 -31.94 35.73 -38.32
C ASN A 55 -31.43 37.18 -38.49
N LEU A 56 -31.47 38.01 -37.45
CA LEU A 56 -30.92 39.36 -37.51
C LEU A 56 -29.40 39.39 -37.69
N SER A 57 -28.67 38.39 -37.18
CA SER A 57 -27.23 38.26 -37.44
C SER A 57 -26.96 37.92 -38.91
N LEU A 58 -27.77 37.04 -39.51
CA LEU A 58 -27.73 36.74 -40.94
C LEU A 58 -28.11 37.95 -41.80
N VAL A 59 -29.06 38.79 -41.37
CA VAL A 59 -29.37 40.07 -42.01
C VAL A 59 -28.10 40.93 -42.14
N VAL A 60 -27.37 41.14 -41.03
CA VAL A 60 -26.16 41.97 -41.03
C VAL A 60 -25.11 41.39 -41.98
N TYR A 61 -24.90 40.08 -41.95
CA TYR A 61 -23.99 39.39 -42.87
C TYR A 61 -24.36 39.63 -44.34
N PHE A 62 -25.62 39.39 -44.71
CA PHE A 62 -26.06 39.50 -46.11
C PHE A 62 -26.13 40.95 -46.60
N LEU A 63 -26.49 41.91 -45.75
CA LEU A 63 -26.42 43.34 -46.07
C LEU A 63 -24.99 43.77 -46.42
N ARG A 64 -24.00 43.33 -45.63
CA ARG A 64 -22.57 43.63 -45.90
C ARG A 64 -22.10 43.06 -47.24
N HIS A 65 -22.61 41.89 -47.60
CA HIS A 65 -22.33 41.22 -48.88
C HIS A 65 -23.26 41.69 -50.02
N LYS A 66 -24.07 42.73 -49.79
CA LYS A 66 -25.03 43.28 -50.76
C LYS A 66 -26.04 42.27 -51.31
N ASN A 67 -26.27 41.18 -50.59
CA ASN A 67 -27.30 40.19 -50.90
C ASN A 67 -28.62 40.59 -50.22
N TYR A 68 -29.28 41.60 -50.78
CA TYR A 68 -30.48 42.19 -50.17
C TYR A 68 -31.69 41.24 -50.16
N GLU A 69 -31.75 40.26 -51.05
CA GLU A 69 -32.85 39.28 -51.07
C GLU A 69 -32.77 38.31 -49.89
N GLU A 70 -31.60 37.73 -49.63
CA GLU A 70 -31.43 36.86 -48.44
C GLU A 70 -31.53 37.67 -47.14
N ALA A 71 -30.97 38.89 -47.10
CA ALA A 71 -31.15 39.77 -45.95
C ALA A 71 -32.64 40.03 -45.67
N LYS A 72 -33.43 40.36 -46.70
CA LYS A 72 -34.88 40.59 -46.57
C LYS A 72 -35.59 39.37 -46.00
N LYS A 73 -35.31 38.18 -46.53
CA LYS A 73 -35.90 36.91 -46.08
C LYS A 73 -35.63 36.65 -44.60
N HIS A 74 -34.40 36.85 -44.15
CA HIS A 74 -34.06 36.69 -42.74
C HIS A 74 -34.70 37.78 -41.85
N GLY A 75 -34.80 39.02 -42.34
CA GLY A 75 -35.54 40.08 -41.66
C GLY A 75 -37.02 39.75 -41.43
N ILE A 76 -37.69 39.22 -42.47
CA ILE A 76 -39.08 38.74 -42.39
C ILE A 76 -39.21 37.61 -41.37
N ASN A 77 -38.33 36.61 -41.41
CA ASN A 77 -38.35 35.50 -40.45
C ASN A 77 -38.21 35.98 -38.99
N ALA A 78 -37.34 36.97 -38.74
CA ALA A 78 -37.18 37.57 -37.41
C ALA A 78 -38.45 38.29 -36.94
N PHE A 79 -39.13 38.99 -37.87
CA PHE A 79 -40.41 39.64 -37.60
C PHE A 79 -41.52 38.62 -37.31
N GLU A 80 -41.63 37.57 -38.11
CA GLU A 80 -42.68 36.55 -38.00
C GLU A 80 -42.60 35.75 -36.71
N VAL A 81 -41.41 35.27 -36.35
CA VAL A 81 -41.24 34.43 -35.14
C VAL A 81 -41.53 35.21 -33.84
N THR A 82 -41.50 36.54 -33.89
CA THR A 82 -41.70 37.43 -32.74
C THR A 82 -43.11 38.03 -32.64
N GLN A 83 -44.02 37.72 -33.57
CA GLN A 83 -45.38 38.28 -33.60
C GLN A 83 -46.22 37.96 -32.36
N ALA A 84 -45.94 36.84 -31.69
CA ALA A 84 -46.70 36.37 -30.55
C ALA A 84 -46.58 37.30 -29.31
N ASP A 85 -45.46 38.03 -29.19
CA ASP A 85 -45.21 38.94 -28.06
C ASP A 85 -44.27 40.08 -28.47
N THR A 86 -44.84 41.11 -29.08
CA THR A 86 -44.10 42.25 -29.62
C THR A 86 -43.52 43.17 -28.55
N GLU A 87 -44.05 43.14 -27.33
CA GLU A 87 -43.49 43.90 -26.20
C GLU A 87 -42.23 43.23 -25.67
N LYS A 88 -42.24 41.90 -25.54
CA LYS A 88 -41.08 41.10 -25.10
C LYS A 88 -39.96 41.06 -26.14
N TYR A 89 -40.31 40.97 -27.42
CA TYR A 89 -39.36 40.85 -28.53
C TYR A 89 -39.27 42.11 -29.38
N TYR A 90 -39.48 43.27 -28.76
CA TYR A 90 -39.61 44.58 -29.41
C TYR A 90 -38.56 44.85 -30.48
N TYR A 91 -37.29 44.73 -30.13
CA TYR A 91 -36.20 45.04 -31.06
C TYR A 91 -36.16 44.05 -32.23
N GLN A 92 -36.31 42.76 -31.94
CA GLN A 92 -36.28 41.71 -32.95
C GLN A 92 -37.44 41.85 -33.94
N HIS A 93 -38.62 42.14 -33.41
CA HIS A 93 -39.83 42.33 -34.19
C HIS A 93 -39.74 43.55 -35.09
N TYR A 94 -39.57 44.74 -34.50
CA TYR A 94 -39.53 45.98 -35.27
C TYR A 94 -38.27 46.12 -36.12
N GLY A 95 -37.13 45.60 -35.65
CA GLY A 95 -35.87 45.53 -36.40
C GLY A 95 -35.95 44.64 -37.62
N GLY A 96 -36.61 43.47 -37.51
CA GLY A 96 -36.86 42.58 -38.64
C GLY A 96 -37.71 43.25 -39.73
N LYS A 97 -38.82 43.88 -39.33
CA LYS A 97 -39.71 44.58 -40.29
C LYS A 97 -39.07 45.83 -40.89
N TRP A 98 -38.29 46.57 -40.10
CA TRP A 98 -37.50 47.69 -40.60
C TRP A 98 -36.50 47.25 -41.68
N THR A 99 -35.80 46.14 -41.43
CA THR A 99 -34.82 45.55 -42.35
C THR A 99 -35.48 45.20 -43.70
N GLU A 100 -36.69 44.64 -43.69
CA GLU A 100 -37.43 44.36 -44.92
C GLU A 100 -37.60 45.63 -45.76
N GLY A 101 -38.04 46.74 -45.13
CA GLY A 101 -38.16 48.04 -45.78
C GLY A 101 -36.84 48.57 -46.32
N LEU A 102 -35.75 48.44 -45.55
CA LEU A 102 -34.41 48.84 -45.98
C LEU A 102 -33.94 48.01 -47.20
N CYS A 103 -34.12 46.69 -47.18
CA CYS A 103 -33.76 45.81 -48.29
C CYS A 103 -34.56 46.13 -49.55
N LEU A 104 -35.86 46.40 -49.43
CA LEU A 104 -36.70 46.86 -50.54
C LEU A 104 -36.18 48.18 -51.13
N ALA A 105 -35.72 49.11 -50.28
CA ALA A 105 -35.13 50.36 -50.75
C ALA A 105 -33.80 50.16 -51.49
N TYR A 106 -32.99 49.16 -51.11
CA TYR A 106 -31.79 48.76 -51.85
C TYR A 106 -32.11 48.07 -53.18
N LEU A 107 -33.17 47.25 -53.21
CA LEU A 107 -33.67 46.54 -54.40
C LEU A 107 -34.41 47.44 -55.40
N GLY A 108 -34.43 48.77 -55.20
CA GLY A 108 -35.05 49.74 -56.09
C GLY A 108 -36.53 49.99 -55.84
N LYS A 109 -37.16 49.29 -54.90
CA LYS A 109 -38.54 49.51 -54.45
C LYS A 109 -38.59 50.58 -53.34
N THR A 110 -38.01 51.75 -53.63
CA THR A 110 -37.74 52.80 -52.63
C THR A 110 -39.01 53.29 -51.92
N ASN A 111 -40.08 53.59 -52.66
CA ASN A 111 -41.32 54.09 -52.05
C ASN A 111 -41.97 53.07 -51.09
N GLU A 112 -42.00 51.80 -51.50
CA GLU A 112 -42.53 50.70 -50.69
C GLU A 112 -41.67 50.49 -49.43
N GLY A 113 -40.34 50.47 -49.59
CA GLY A 113 -39.41 50.32 -48.49
C GLY A 113 -39.50 51.45 -47.47
N PHE A 114 -39.54 52.71 -47.91
CA PHE A 114 -39.71 53.87 -47.04
C PHE A 114 -41.09 53.95 -46.40
N ALA A 115 -42.15 53.48 -47.07
CA ALA A 115 -43.47 53.39 -46.45
C ALA A 115 -43.45 52.45 -45.24
N ILE A 116 -42.85 51.27 -45.38
CA ILE A 116 -42.68 50.32 -44.28
C ILE A 116 -41.82 50.93 -43.17
N MET A 117 -40.64 51.47 -43.50
CA MET A 117 -39.74 52.06 -42.51
C MET A 117 -40.40 53.21 -41.75
N ASN A 118 -41.11 54.11 -42.42
CA ASN A 118 -41.81 55.24 -41.77
C ASN A 118 -42.92 54.77 -40.82
N GLN A 119 -43.67 53.73 -41.20
CA GLN A 119 -44.67 53.12 -40.30
C GLN A 119 -44.01 52.56 -39.04
N ILE A 120 -42.91 51.82 -39.19
CA ILE A 120 -42.18 51.27 -38.04
C ILE A 120 -41.55 52.40 -37.21
N LYS A 121 -41.00 53.45 -37.83
CA LYS A 121 -40.43 54.62 -37.14
C LYS A 121 -41.47 55.27 -36.20
N ALA A 122 -42.71 55.42 -36.67
CA ALA A 122 -43.80 56.01 -35.89
C ALA A 122 -44.19 55.19 -34.65
N ILE A 123 -44.00 53.87 -34.70
CA ILE A 123 -44.31 52.95 -33.61
C ILE A 123 -43.10 52.79 -32.67
N ALA A 124 -41.93 52.52 -33.25
CA ALA A 124 -40.75 52.06 -32.54
C ALA A 124 -39.84 53.18 -32.00
N GLN A 125 -40.26 54.45 -32.10
CA GLN A 125 -39.56 55.59 -31.48
C GLN A 125 -40.22 56.10 -30.19
N LYS A 126 -41.35 55.52 -29.79
CA LYS A 126 -42.04 55.91 -28.55
C LYS A 126 -41.15 55.56 -27.34
N PRO A 127 -41.00 56.46 -26.35
CA PRO A 127 -40.20 56.19 -25.15
C PRO A 127 -40.66 54.91 -24.43
N ARG A 128 -39.71 54.05 -24.06
CA ARG A 128 -39.98 52.82 -23.31
C ARG A 128 -39.27 52.83 -21.96
N LYS A 129 -39.78 52.02 -21.03
CA LYS A 129 -39.14 51.83 -19.71
C LYS A 129 -37.81 51.08 -19.80
N ASP A 130 -37.66 50.21 -20.79
CA ASP A 130 -36.46 49.41 -21.03
C ASP A 130 -35.37 50.15 -21.84
N GLY A 131 -35.70 51.33 -22.40
CA GLY A 131 -34.77 52.13 -23.21
C GLY A 131 -34.45 51.54 -24.59
N MET A 132 -35.12 50.46 -25.01
CA MET A 132 -34.82 49.76 -26.27
C MET A 132 -35.15 50.60 -27.51
N GLU A 133 -35.97 51.64 -27.39
CA GLU A 133 -36.23 52.61 -28.46
C GLU A 133 -34.94 53.35 -28.90
N LYS A 134 -34.02 53.60 -27.97
CA LYS A 134 -32.74 54.26 -28.27
C LYS A 134 -31.83 53.34 -29.06
N PHE A 135 -31.80 52.05 -28.72
CA PHE A 135 -31.03 51.07 -29.48
C PHE A 135 -31.59 50.89 -30.90
N PHE A 136 -32.92 50.96 -31.04
CA PHE A 136 -33.58 50.98 -32.35
C PHE A 136 -33.20 52.24 -33.15
N GLN A 137 -33.25 53.43 -32.54
CA GLN A 137 -32.81 54.69 -33.16
C GLN A 137 -31.35 54.65 -33.61
N LEU A 138 -30.46 54.09 -32.80
CA LEU A 138 -29.05 53.94 -33.12
C LEU A 138 -28.84 53.07 -34.37
N ASN A 139 -29.39 51.85 -34.37
CA ASN A 139 -29.22 50.92 -35.50
C ASN A 139 -29.83 51.46 -36.78
N ASN A 140 -30.98 52.12 -36.69
CA ASN A 140 -31.66 52.68 -37.85
C ASN A 140 -30.90 53.87 -38.42
N GLY A 141 -30.42 54.77 -37.56
CA GLY A 141 -29.61 55.91 -37.99
C GLY A 141 -28.32 55.45 -38.67
N LEU A 142 -27.67 54.40 -38.17
CA LEU A 142 -26.50 53.78 -38.81
C LEU A 142 -26.84 53.16 -40.17
N THR A 143 -27.88 52.34 -40.25
CA THR A 143 -28.24 51.60 -41.48
C THR A 143 -28.77 52.53 -42.58
N LEU A 144 -29.64 53.50 -42.24
CA LEU A 144 -30.08 54.52 -43.18
C LEU A 144 -28.99 55.53 -43.53
N GLY A 145 -28.13 55.89 -42.58
CA GLY A 145 -26.97 56.73 -42.84
C GLY A 145 -26.09 56.12 -43.94
N ASN A 146 -25.75 54.84 -43.81
CA ASN A 146 -25.01 54.10 -44.84
C ASN A 146 -25.79 53.99 -46.16
N TYR A 147 -27.10 53.73 -46.12
CA TYR A 147 -27.94 53.74 -47.33
C TYR A 147 -27.84 55.07 -48.07
N PHE A 148 -27.97 56.18 -47.37
CA PHE A 148 -27.91 57.51 -47.97
C PHE A 148 -26.51 57.86 -48.47
N LEU A 149 -25.44 57.39 -47.81
CA LEU A 149 -24.08 57.49 -48.36
C LEU A 149 -23.96 56.76 -49.70
N GLU A 150 -24.42 55.51 -49.79
CA GLU A 150 -24.38 54.74 -51.04
C GLU A 150 -25.21 55.39 -52.15
N LYS A 151 -26.37 55.97 -51.79
CA LYS A 151 -27.23 56.72 -52.72
C LYS A 151 -26.76 58.15 -52.98
N LYS A 152 -25.61 58.56 -52.44
CA LYS A 152 -25.02 59.91 -52.57
C LYS A 152 -25.91 61.04 -52.04
N ALA A 153 -26.87 60.73 -51.16
CA ALA A 153 -27.75 61.67 -50.49
C ALA A 153 -27.11 62.13 -49.16
N TYR A 154 -25.94 62.78 -49.25
CA TYR A 154 -25.07 63.01 -48.10
C TYR A 154 -25.71 63.83 -46.97
N GLN A 155 -26.56 64.82 -47.28
CA GLN A 155 -27.25 65.59 -46.24
C GLN A 155 -28.24 64.72 -45.45
N ASN A 156 -28.87 63.74 -46.10
CA ASN A 156 -29.75 62.78 -45.42
C ASN A 156 -28.93 61.82 -44.56
N ALA A 157 -27.75 61.40 -45.02
CA ALA A 157 -26.83 60.60 -44.23
C ALA A 157 -26.40 61.33 -42.94
N VAL A 158 -26.08 62.63 -43.02
CA VAL A 158 -25.78 63.46 -41.83
C VAL A 158 -26.97 63.50 -40.87
N ASN A 159 -28.19 63.65 -41.39
CA ASN A 159 -29.38 63.74 -40.54
C ASN A 159 -29.63 62.42 -39.78
N GLU A 160 -29.48 61.28 -40.44
CA GLU A 160 -29.62 59.96 -39.80
C GLU A 160 -28.46 59.66 -38.84
N ALA A 161 -27.23 60.08 -39.16
CA ALA A 161 -26.08 59.97 -38.26
C ALA A 161 -26.27 60.78 -36.96
N LYS A 162 -26.90 61.96 -37.01
CA LYS A 162 -27.25 62.74 -35.81
C LYS A 162 -28.23 62.00 -34.89
N ILE A 163 -29.19 61.29 -35.47
CA ILE A 163 -30.12 60.45 -34.70
C ILE A 163 -29.34 59.32 -34.00
N ALA A 164 -28.44 58.66 -34.74
CA ALA A 164 -27.59 57.60 -34.18
C ALA A 164 -26.67 58.13 -33.07
N GLU A 165 -26.00 59.25 -33.28
CA GLU A 165 -25.11 59.89 -32.30
C GLU A 165 -25.86 60.29 -31.01
N SER A 166 -27.05 60.90 -31.15
CA SER A 166 -27.88 61.28 -30.01
C SER A 166 -28.31 60.05 -29.19
N ALA A 167 -28.73 58.99 -29.87
CA ALA A 167 -29.10 57.74 -29.23
C ALA A 167 -27.89 57.13 -28.50
N LEU A 168 -26.73 57.08 -29.16
CA LEU A 168 -25.48 56.54 -28.61
C LEU A 168 -25.05 57.27 -27.34
N LYS A 169 -25.00 58.61 -27.38
CA LYS A 169 -24.68 59.48 -26.23
C LYS A 169 -25.66 59.27 -25.08
N SER A 170 -26.96 59.14 -25.38
CA SER A 170 -27.99 58.94 -24.35
C SER A 170 -27.90 57.57 -23.66
N MET A 171 -27.30 56.58 -24.32
CA MET A 171 -27.03 55.24 -23.77
C MET A 171 -25.67 55.14 -23.09
N LYS A 172 -24.82 56.19 -23.19
CA LYS A 172 -23.43 56.21 -22.67
C LYS A 172 -22.59 55.04 -23.18
N LEU A 173 -22.80 54.66 -24.45
CA LEU A 173 -22.02 53.63 -25.12
C LEU A 173 -21.00 54.29 -26.03
N SER A 174 -19.79 53.72 -26.13
CA SER A 174 -18.77 54.13 -27.10
C SER A 174 -18.61 53.12 -28.24
N THR A 175 -19.26 51.95 -28.14
CA THR A 175 -18.94 50.81 -29.01
C THR A 175 -19.19 51.13 -30.49
N PHE A 176 -20.18 51.96 -30.81
CA PHE A 176 -20.51 52.36 -32.18
C PHE A 176 -19.95 53.73 -32.59
N ASP A 177 -19.07 54.35 -31.79
CA ASP A 177 -18.53 55.68 -32.09
C ASP A 177 -17.84 55.71 -33.45
N TYR A 178 -17.04 54.68 -33.75
CA TYR A 178 -16.41 54.56 -35.06
C TYR A 178 -17.42 54.57 -36.21
N ALA A 179 -18.46 53.74 -36.12
CA ALA A 179 -19.46 53.59 -37.18
C ALA A 179 -20.24 54.90 -37.41
N VAL A 180 -20.62 55.59 -36.34
CA VAL A 180 -21.31 56.89 -36.42
C VAL A 180 -20.39 57.96 -37.00
N ASN A 181 -19.15 58.07 -36.49
CA ASN A 181 -18.18 59.06 -36.95
C ASN A 181 -17.77 58.83 -38.42
N LYS A 182 -17.69 57.56 -38.87
CA LYS A 182 -17.46 57.22 -40.27
C LYS A 182 -18.52 57.78 -41.19
N ILE A 183 -19.80 57.66 -40.81
CA ILE A 183 -20.90 58.19 -41.63
C ILE A 183 -20.79 59.71 -41.75
N PHE A 184 -20.50 60.41 -40.64
CA PHE A 184 -20.28 61.85 -40.67
C PHE A 184 -19.08 62.25 -41.52
N TYR A 185 -17.93 61.58 -41.37
CA TYR A 185 -16.73 61.82 -42.16
C TYR A 185 -17.01 61.67 -43.66
N GLU A 186 -17.57 60.54 -44.08
CA GLU A 186 -17.86 60.27 -45.49
C GLU A 186 -18.89 61.27 -46.05
N ALA A 187 -19.93 61.61 -45.28
CA ALA A 187 -20.93 62.56 -45.74
C ALA A 187 -20.36 63.99 -45.86
N TYR A 188 -19.65 64.49 -44.84
CA TYR A 188 -19.09 65.84 -44.87
C TYR A 188 -17.97 65.99 -45.89
N LYS A 189 -17.16 64.94 -46.10
CA LYS A 189 -16.16 64.90 -47.16
C LYS A 189 -16.78 65.10 -48.55
N ASN A 190 -17.92 64.46 -48.82
CA ASN A 190 -18.62 64.58 -50.09
C ASN A 190 -19.54 65.81 -50.22
N LEU A 191 -19.82 66.50 -49.10
CA LEU A 191 -20.52 67.78 -49.07
C LEU A 191 -19.56 68.99 -49.19
N ASP A 192 -18.27 68.75 -49.44
CA ASP A 192 -17.22 69.76 -49.48
C ASP A 192 -17.11 70.59 -48.18
N LYS A 193 -17.24 69.89 -47.04
CA LYS A 193 -17.14 70.43 -45.68
C LYS A 193 -15.90 69.88 -44.97
N PRO A 194 -14.69 70.37 -45.34
CA PRO A 194 -13.43 69.76 -44.92
C PRO A 194 -13.16 69.90 -43.42
N LYS A 195 -13.64 70.97 -42.76
CA LYS A 195 -13.45 71.16 -41.32
C LYS A 195 -14.22 70.12 -40.52
N GLU A 196 -15.50 69.94 -40.86
CA GLU A 196 -16.35 68.93 -40.23
C GLU A 196 -15.86 67.52 -40.55
N ALA A 197 -15.47 67.25 -41.81
CA ALA A 197 -14.90 65.96 -42.17
C ALA A 197 -13.63 65.65 -41.35
N LEU A 198 -12.73 66.62 -41.18
CA LEU A 198 -11.52 66.44 -40.38
C LEU A 198 -11.85 66.16 -38.91
N GLU A 199 -12.80 66.87 -38.31
CA GLU A 199 -13.21 66.64 -36.92
C GLU A 199 -13.66 65.18 -36.69
N TYR A 200 -14.51 64.64 -37.58
CA TYR A 200 -14.98 63.27 -37.45
C TYR A 200 -13.90 62.24 -37.80
N PHE A 201 -12.98 62.56 -38.71
CA PHE A 201 -11.81 61.72 -38.98
C PHE A 201 -10.88 61.63 -37.75
N GLU A 202 -10.64 62.74 -37.05
CA GLU A 202 -9.84 62.75 -35.82
C GLU A 202 -10.50 61.92 -34.71
N LYS A 203 -11.83 62.01 -34.56
CA LYS A 203 -12.58 61.15 -33.62
C LYS A 203 -12.46 59.66 -33.97
N MET A 204 -12.50 59.29 -35.25
CA MET A 204 -12.29 57.90 -35.68
C MET A 204 -10.88 57.42 -35.35
N ARG A 205 -9.86 58.23 -35.64
CA ARG A 205 -8.47 57.88 -35.31
C ARG A 205 -8.25 57.70 -33.81
N ALA A 206 -8.78 58.61 -32.99
CA ALA A 206 -8.69 58.51 -31.54
C ALA A 206 -9.33 57.21 -31.02
N TYR A 207 -10.46 56.80 -31.60
CA TYR A 207 -11.10 55.53 -31.27
C TYR A 207 -10.26 54.31 -31.70
N GLU A 208 -9.69 54.31 -32.92
CA GLU A 208 -8.82 53.23 -33.39
C GLU A 208 -7.56 53.09 -32.53
N GLU A 209 -6.94 54.20 -32.13
CA GLU A 209 -5.79 54.22 -31.22
C GLU A 209 -6.14 53.65 -29.84
N GLU A 210 -7.30 54.02 -29.28
CA GLU A 210 -7.79 53.50 -28.00
C GLU A 210 -8.05 51.99 -28.06
N GLU A 211 -8.73 51.51 -29.11
CA GLU A 211 -9.00 50.08 -29.29
C GLU A 211 -7.72 49.27 -29.52
N HIS A 212 -6.78 49.78 -30.32
CA HIS A 212 -5.48 49.13 -30.50
C HIS A 212 -4.71 49.05 -29.19
N HIS A 213 -4.71 50.12 -28.38
CA HIS A 213 -4.08 50.12 -27.07
C HIS A 213 -4.73 49.07 -26.14
N LYS A 214 -6.07 48.96 -26.12
CA LYS A 214 -6.77 47.91 -25.35
C LYS A 214 -6.41 46.51 -25.82
N GLU A 215 -6.31 46.29 -27.13
CA GLU A 215 -5.93 44.99 -27.70
C GLU A 215 -4.51 44.60 -27.28
N VAL A 216 -3.54 45.50 -27.44
CA VAL A 216 -2.15 45.29 -27.02
C VAL A 216 -2.07 45.04 -25.51
N MET A 217 -2.80 45.83 -24.71
CA MET A 217 -2.86 45.63 -23.26
C MET A 217 -3.47 44.27 -22.89
N GLY A 218 -4.52 43.84 -23.59
CA GLY A 218 -5.14 42.53 -23.40
C GLY A 218 -4.15 41.38 -23.68
N GLN A 219 -3.42 41.46 -24.79
CA GLN A 219 -2.38 40.48 -25.14
C GLN A 219 -1.24 40.48 -24.11
N TYR A 220 -0.82 41.66 -23.65
CA TYR A 220 0.20 41.81 -22.61
C TYR A 220 -0.25 41.16 -21.29
N LEU A 221 -1.48 41.40 -20.85
CA LEU A 221 -2.05 40.79 -19.64
C LEU A 221 -2.13 39.27 -19.77
N GLU A 222 -2.57 38.75 -20.92
CA GLU A 222 -2.60 37.30 -21.17
C GLU A 222 -1.20 36.69 -21.09
N TRP A 223 -0.22 37.34 -21.72
CA TRP A 223 1.17 36.91 -21.66
C TRP A 223 1.71 36.92 -20.22
N GLN A 224 1.44 37.98 -19.45
CA GLN A 224 1.86 38.09 -18.06
C GLN A 224 1.25 36.98 -17.19
N LEU A 225 -0.05 36.69 -17.36
CA LEU A 225 -0.74 35.61 -16.65
C LEU A 225 -0.12 34.24 -16.97
N LYS A 226 0.17 33.97 -18.25
CA LYS A 226 0.83 32.72 -18.66
C LYS A 226 2.24 32.59 -18.07
N TYR A 227 3.01 33.68 -18.09
CA TYR A 227 4.35 33.70 -17.52
C TYR A 227 4.35 33.47 -16.00
N GLU A 228 3.42 34.09 -15.27
CA GLU A 228 3.26 33.89 -13.83
C GLU A 228 2.82 32.45 -13.49
N ASP A 229 1.87 31.88 -14.25
CA ASP A 229 1.44 30.48 -14.11
C ASP A 229 2.59 29.50 -14.32
N GLU A 230 3.39 29.69 -15.38
CA GLU A 230 4.56 28.86 -15.66
C GLU A 230 5.61 28.95 -14.54
N LYS A 231 5.86 30.17 -14.02
CA LYS A 231 6.76 30.37 -12.90
C LYS A 231 6.29 29.66 -11.63
N GLN A 232 4.99 29.74 -11.32
CA GLN A 232 4.40 29.04 -10.17
C GLN A 232 4.51 27.52 -10.31
N LYS A 233 4.23 26.97 -11.50
CA LYS A 233 4.38 25.54 -11.79
C LYS A 233 5.82 25.06 -11.56
N ASN A 234 6.79 25.81 -12.06
CA ASN A 234 8.21 25.49 -11.86
C ASN A 234 8.62 25.53 -10.37
N GLN A 235 8.07 26.48 -9.60
CA GLN A 235 8.29 26.55 -8.15
C GLN A 235 7.66 25.35 -7.42
N ILE A 236 6.42 24.99 -7.74
CA ILE A 236 5.73 23.82 -7.17
C ILE A 236 6.53 22.55 -7.45
N GLN A 237 6.94 22.34 -8.71
CA GLN A 237 7.73 21.18 -9.09
C GLN A 237 9.07 21.10 -8.33
N THR A 238 9.70 22.25 -8.09
CA THR A 238 10.94 22.31 -7.29
C THR A 238 10.69 21.89 -5.85
N LEU A 239 9.60 22.37 -5.23
CA LEU A 239 9.23 22.01 -3.86
C LEU A 239 8.86 20.52 -3.73
N GLU A 240 8.10 19.98 -4.68
CA GLU A 240 7.75 18.55 -4.72
C GLU A 240 9.01 17.67 -4.81
N ASN A 241 9.97 18.04 -5.66
CA ASN A 241 11.25 17.34 -5.77
C ASN A 241 12.05 17.40 -4.46
N GLN A 242 12.06 18.55 -3.77
CA GLN A 242 12.70 18.67 -2.46
C GLN A 242 12.02 17.78 -1.40
N GLN A 243 10.69 17.76 -1.36
CA GLN A 243 9.93 16.89 -0.44
C GLN A 243 10.16 15.40 -0.74
N LEU A 244 10.24 15.02 -2.01
CA LEU A 244 10.54 13.66 -2.43
C LEU A 244 11.94 13.24 -1.96
N ILE A 245 12.94 14.10 -2.13
CA ILE A 245 14.31 13.86 -1.65
C ILE A 245 14.31 13.71 -0.12
N GLN A 246 13.62 14.59 0.61
CA GLN A 246 13.53 14.49 2.07
C GLN A 246 12.86 13.19 2.53
N THR A 247 11.75 12.81 1.89
CA THR A 247 11.02 11.56 2.20
C THR A 247 11.88 10.34 1.92
N LYS A 248 12.59 10.31 0.78
CA LYS A 248 13.51 9.23 0.43
C LYS A 248 14.64 9.10 1.46
N ASN A 249 15.25 10.22 1.86
CA ASN A 249 16.33 10.22 2.83
C ASN A 249 15.85 9.74 4.21
N PHE A 250 14.65 10.16 4.63
CA PHE A 250 14.03 9.69 5.87
C PHE A 250 13.80 8.17 5.85
N LEU A 251 13.23 7.63 4.77
CA LEU A 251 12.99 6.19 4.62
C LEU A 251 14.28 5.39 4.60
N LEU A 252 15.34 5.90 3.96
CA LEU A 252 16.65 5.27 3.97
C LEU A 252 17.24 5.20 5.38
N LEU A 253 17.18 6.30 6.14
CA LEU A 253 17.65 6.32 7.53
C LEU A 253 16.85 5.39 8.43
N ALA A 254 15.51 5.37 8.28
CA ALA A 254 14.64 4.45 9.00
C ALA A 254 14.97 2.98 8.67
N GLY A 255 15.23 2.67 7.40
CA GLY A 255 15.65 1.33 6.96
C GLY A 255 16.98 0.90 7.56
N ILE A 256 17.99 1.78 7.57
CA ILE A 256 19.30 1.51 8.19
C ILE A 256 19.16 1.25 9.70
N LEU A 257 18.36 2.07 10.40
CA LEU A 257 18.08 1.88 11.82
C LEU A 257 17.37 0.55 12.08
N GLY A 258 16.36 0.21 11.27
CA GLY A 258 15.65 -1.07 11.37
C GLY A 258 16.58 -2.28 11.20
N LEU A 259 17.47 -2.25 10.20
CA LEU A 259 18.49 -3.28 10.01
C LEU A 259 19.46 -3.38 11.20
N GLY A 260 19.85 -2.24 11.78
CA GLY A 260 20.68 -2.19 12.98
C GLY A 260 20.02 -2.87 14.18
N VAL A 261 18.72 -2.62 14.40
CA VAL A 261 17.96 -3.27 15.48
C VAL A 261 17.86 -4.78 15.24
N ILE A 262 17.57 -5.22 14.01
CA ILE A 262 17.49 -6.65 13.67
C ILE A 262 18.84 -7.32 13.93
N ALA A 263 19.94 -6.72 13.48
CA ALA A 263 21.29 -7.24 13.70
C ALA A 263 21.62 -7.33 15.20
N TYR A 264 21.26 -6.32 15.98
CA TYR A 264 21.46 -6.30 17.43
C TYR A 264 20.67 -7.41 18.14
N VAL A 265 19.39 -7.58 17.81
CA VAL A 265 18.54 -8.65 18.38
C VAL A 265 19.12 -10.02 18.05
N PHE A 266 19.54 -10.24 16.79
CA PHE A 266 20.13 -11.50 16.37
C PHE A 266 21.45 -11.81 17.08
N TRP A 267 22.32 -10.80 17.22
CA TRP A 267 23.57 -10.92 17.97
C TRP A 267 23.31 -11.23 19.46
N SER A 268 22.37 -10.53 20.09
CA SER A 268 21.97 -10.74 21.48
C SER A 268 21.43 -12.15 21.70
N ASN A 269 20.54 -12.62 20.82
CA ASN A 269 19.99 -13.98 20.87
C ASN A 269 21.07 -15.06 20.73
N ARG A 270 22.05 -14.87 19.83
CA ARG A 270 23.18 -15.80 19.71
C ARG A 270 24.02 -15.84 20.99
N LYS A 271 24.29 -14.68 21.59
CA LYS A 271 25.04 -14.59 22.86
C LYS A 271 24.29 -15.27 24.00
N LEU A 272 22.98 -15.05 24.10
CA LEU A 272 22.13 -15.68 25.11
C LEU A 272 22.08 -17.21 24.93
N LYS A 273 21.94 -17.69 23.68
CA LYS A 273 21.95 -19.13 23.38
C LYS A 273 23.27 -19.79 23.80
N LYS A 274 24.41 -19.14 23.53
CA LYS A 274 25.72 -19.63 23.97
C LYS A 274 25.83 -19.68 25.49
N LYS A 275 25.36 -18.63 26.19
CA LYS A 275 25.35 -18.61 27.66
C LYS A 275 24.45 -19.69 28.25
N ASN A 276 23.29 -19.95 27.66
CA ASN A 276 22.41 -21.04 28.10
C ASN A 276 23.07 -22.41 27.93
N GLN A 277 23.82 -22.64 26.84
CA GLN A 277 24.57 -23.88 26.65
C GLN A 277 25.68 -24.04 27.71
N GLU A 278 26.47 -22.99 27.95
CA GLU A 278 27.51 -22.99 29.00
C GLU A 278 26.92 -23.30 30.39
N ILE A 279 25.74 -22.73 30.71
CA ILE A 279 25.04 -23.01 31.98
C ILE A 279 24.58 -24.47 32.05
N GLN A 280 24.00 -25.02 30.97
CA GLN A 280 23.56 -26.41 30.93
C GLN A 280 24.73 -27.39 31.11
N GLU A 281 25.85 -27.13 30.46
CA GLU A 281 27.07 -27.92 30.60
C GLU A 281 27.62 -27.86 32.03
N ALA A 282 27.69 -26.66 32.62
CA ALA A 282 28.14 -26.48 34.00
C ALA A 282 27.21 -27.18 35.01
N LEU A 283 25.90 -27.14 34.80
CA LEU A 283 24.91 -27.85 35.63
C LEU A 283 25.11 -29.36 35.56
N LEU A 284 25.29 -29.91 34.35
CA LEU A 284 25.53 -31.34 34.17
C LEU A 284 26.83 -31.78 34.85
N GLN A 285 27.91 -31.02 34.65
CA GLN A 285 29.20 -31.27 35.31
C GLN A 285 29.08 -31.21 36.83
N GLY A 286 28.37 -30.21 37.37
CA GLY A 286 28.09 -30.09 38.79
C GLY A 286 27.35 -31.30 39.35
N GLN A 287 26.31 -31.78 38.65
CA GLN A 287 25.58 -33.00 39.04
C GLN A 287 26.47 -34.25 39.04
N THR A 288 27.33 -34.41 38.03
CA THR A 288 28.27 -35.55 37.97
C THR A 288 29.28 -35.50 39.11
N MET A 289 29.87 -34.33 39.40
CA MET A 289 30.79 -34.17 40.52
C MET A 289 30.13 -34.49 41.86
N GLU A 290 28.88 -34.05 42.06
CA GLU A 290 28.15 -34.31 43.29
C GLU A 290 27.82 -35.80 43.46
N ARG A 291 27.43 -36.49 42.38
CA ARG A 291 27.27 -37.95 42.41
C ARG A 291 28.57 -38.67 42.78
N LYS A 292 29.70 -38.25 42.22
CA LYS A 292 31.03 -38.82 42.56
C LYS A 292 31.41 -38.55 44.02
N ARG A 293 31.14 -37.34 44.52
CA ARG A 293 31.36 -36.98 45.93
C ARG A 293 30.52 -37.85 46.86
N MET A 294 29.23 -38.03 46.55
CA MET A 294 28.33 -38.92 47.30
C MET A 294 28.79 -40.37 47.27
N ALA A 295 29.29 -40.87 46.13
CA ALA A 295 29.87 -42.21 45.98
C ALA A 295 30.96 -42.47 47.02
N SER A 296 31.96 -41.57 47.05
CA SER A 296 33.10 -41.66 47.94
C SER A 296 32.68 -41.52 49.40
N GLU A 297 31.77 -40.59 49.73
CA GLU A 297 31.31 -40.41 51.10
C GLU A 297 30.53 -41.64 51.62
N LEU A 298 29.68 -42.25 50.81
CA LEU A 298 28.97 -43.49 51.16
C LEU A 298 29.93 -44.68 51.30
N HIS A 299 30.90 -44.82 50.39
CA HIS A 299 31.84 -45.93 50.41
C HIS A 299 32.84 -45.84 51.56
N ASP A 300 33.52 -44.70 51.73
CA ASP A 300 34.64 -44.56 52.65
C ASP A 300 34.19 -44.35 54.09
N ASN A 301 33.05 -43.68 54.30
CA ASN A 301 32.61 -43.31 55.64
C ASN A 301 31.53 -44.26 56.17
N ILE A 302 30.49 -44.52 55.38
CA ILE A 302 29.33 -45.27 55.85
C ILE A 302 29.55 -46.79 55.73
N SER A 303 30.11 -47.29 54.62
CA SER A 303 30.37 -48.73 54.47
C SER A 303 31.37 -49.23 55.52
N ASN A 304 32.45 -48.47 55.77
CA ASN A 304 33.44 -48.81 56.78
C ASN A 304 32.87 -48.79 58.22
N LYS A 305 31.95 -47.86 58.54
CA LYS A 305 31.28 -47.82 59.84
C LYS A 305 30.37 -49.02 60.06
N ILE A 306 29.56 -49.39 59.05
CA ILE A 306 28.69 -50.57 59.14
C ILE A 306 29.52 -51.85 59.23
N LEU A 307 30.63 -51.96 58.48
CA LEU A 307 31.57 -53.08 58.62
C LEU A 307 32.15 -53.16 60.04
N GLY A 308 32.50 -52.02 60.63
CA GLY A 308 32.96 -51.95 62.03
C GLY A 308 31.89 -52.35 63.04
N VAL A 309 30.62 -52.00 62.82
CA VAL A 309 29.49 -52.47 63.63
C VAL A 309 29.32 -53.98 63.50
N LYS A 310 29.36 -54.50 62.27
CA LYS A 310 29.30 -55.95 61.98
C LYS A 310 30.38 -56.70 62.75
N MET A 311 31.64 -56.30 62.61
CA MET A 311 32.77 -56.94 63.30
C MET A 311 32.59 -56.94 64.83
N ARG A 312 32.06 -55.86 65.41
CA ARG A 312 31.81 -55.78 66.86
C ARG A 312 30.68 -56.69 67.30
N VAL A 313 29.64 -56.86 66.49
CA VAL A 313 28.54 -57.78 66.77
C VAL A 313 29.01 -59.22 66.62
N GLU A 314 29.80 -59.55 65.60
CA GLU A 314 30.39 -60.89 65.41
C GLU A 314 31.26 -61.34 66.60
N LEU A 315 31.94 -60.42 67.30
CA LEU A 315 32.70 -60.76 68.51
C LEU A 315 31.84 -61.36 69.64
N LEU A 316 30.53 -61.07 69.66
CA LEU A 316 29.58 -61.59 70.64
C LEU A 316 29.07 -63.01 70.27
N GLU A 317 29.41 -63.53 69.09
CA GLU A 317 28.90 -64.81 68.57
C GLU A 317 29.21 -66.03 69.49
N ASN A 318 30.30 -65.94 70.26
CA ASN A 318 30.79 -66.98 71.17
C ASN A 318 30.29 -66.84 72.62
N GLU A 319 29.38 -65.91 72.91
CA GLU A 319 28.76 -65.80 74.23
C GLU A 319 27.64 -66.87 74.44
N ASN A 320 27.41 -67.25 75.69
CA ASN A 320 26.38 -68.24 76.04
C ASN A 320 24.97 -67.63 75.98
N PHE A 321 24.41 -67.55 74.78
CA PHE A 321 23.05 -67.07 74.55
C PHE A 321 21.98 -68.12 74.90
N THR A 322 20.84 -67.67 75.42
CA THR A 322 19.61 -68.45 75.41
C THR A 322 19.10 -68.62 73.98
N ALA A 323 18.24 -69.61 73.71
CA ALA A 323 17.71 -69.86 72.37
C ALA A 323 17.02 -68.63 71.73
N LYS A 324 16.33 -67.80 72.54
CA LYS A 324 15.68 -66.56 72.09
C LYS A 324 16.70 -65.46 71.78
N GLU A 325 17.77 -65.35 72.56
CA GLU A 325 18.86 -64.39 72.32
C GLU A 325 19.65 -64.75 71.06
N ARG A 326 19.88 -66.04 70.81
CA ARG A 326 20.52 -66.51 69.57
C ARG A 326 19.72 -66.14 68.33
N THR A 327 18.40 -66.37 68.33
CA THR A 327 17.54 -65.98 67.20
C THR A 327 17.58 -64.48 66.93
N ASN A 328 17.56 -63.64 67.99
CA ASN A 328 17.64 -62.19 67.83
C ASN A 328 19.03 -61.72 67.35
N PHE A 329 20.09 -62.39 67.81
CA PHE A 329 21.46 -62.15 67.35
C PHE A 329 21.60 -62.44 65.85
N ASP A 330 21.18 -63.63 65.42
CA ASP A 330 21.26 -64.05 64.01
C ASP A 330 20.41 -63.12 63.10
N ALA A 331 19.22 -62.70 63.56
CA ALA A 331 18.39 -61.73 62.85
C ALA A 331 19.04 -60.34 62.75
N THR A 332 19.71 -59.88 63.81
CA THR A 332 20.41 -58.58 63.83
C THR A 332 21.63 -58.60 62.91
N LEU A 333 22.39 -59.70 62.91
CA LEU A 333 23.54 -59.87 62.04
C LEU A 333 23.10 -59.93 60.57
N GLY A 334 22.02 -60.67 60.27
CA GLY A 334 21.40 -60.71 58.96
C GLY A 334 20.94 -59.33 58.46
N PHE A 335 20.33 -58.51 59.33
CA PHE A 335 19.91 -57.15 58.98
C PHE A 335 21.11 -56.22 58.74
N ILE A 336 22.20 -56.35 59.51
CA ILE A 336 23.44 -55.60 59.28
C ILE A 336 24.05 -55.98 57.92
N ASP A 337 24.00 -57.26 57.55
CA ASP A 337 24.48 -57.73 56.25
C ASP A 337 23.64 -57.22 55.08
N GLU A 338 22.31 -57.16 55.24
CA GLU A 338 21.41 -56.54 54.27
C GLU A 338 21.74 -55.05 54.08
N VAL A 339 21.84 -54.30 55.18
CA VAL A 339 22.18 -52.86 55.17
C VAL A 339 23.57 -52.60 54.57
N TYR A 340 24.56 -53.43 54.91
CA TYR A 340 25.90 -53.33 54.35
C TYR A 340 25.90 -53.61 52.84
N SER A 341 25.17 -54.63 52.40
CA SER A 341 25.00 -54.98 51.00
C SER A 341 24.31 -53.87 50.21
N ASP A 342 23.26 -53.26 50.76
CA ASP A 342 22.52 -52.17 50.13
C ASP A 342 23.36 -50.89 50.01
N ILE A 343 24.10 -50.51 51.05
CA ILE A 343 25.02 -49.36 50.97
C ILE A 343 26.12 -49.62 49.96
N ARG A 344 26.67 -50.83 49.93
CA ARG A 344 27.72 -51.21 48.99
C ARG A 344 27.21 -51.23 47.55
N LEU A 345 25.97 -51.66 47.33
CA LEU A 345 25.29 -51.60 46.04
C LEU A 345 25.08 -50.15 45.58
N VAL A 346 24.58 -49.26 46.46
CA VAL A 346 24.40 -47.84 46.15
C VAL A 346 25.75 -47.16 45.86
N SER A 347 26.79 -47.48 46.62
CA SER A 347 28.14 -46.92 46.44
C SER A 347 28.81 -47.40 45.15
N HIS A 348 28.68 -48.69 44.81
CA HIS A 348 29.21 -49.23 43.54
C HIS A 348 28.44 -48.75 42.32
N ASN A 349 27.15 -48.43 42.47
CA ASN A 349 26.33 -47.83 41.42
C ASN A 349 26.66 -46.35 41.15
N LEU A 350 27.62 -45.75 41.88
CA LEU A 350 27.99 -44.34 41.78
C LEU A 350 29.34 -44.07 41.06
N LEU A 351 29.71 -44.93 40.09
CA LEU A 351 30.94 -45.00 39.27
C LEU A 351 32.02 -45.96 39.82
N PRO A 352 32.51 -46.92 39.01
CA PRO A 352 33.84 -47.48 39.20
C PRO A 352 34.87 -46.50 38.65
N ASP A 353 35.84 -46.09 39.46
CA ASP A 353 36.99 -45.29 39.02
C ASP A 353 37.73 -45.91 37.81
N GLU A 354 37.61 -47.23 37.64
CA GLU A 354 38.12 -47.97 36.49
C GLU A 354 37.45 -47.59 35.17
N LEU A 355 36.15 -47.27 35.17
CA LEU A 355 35.42 -46.85 33.97
C LEU A 355 35.90 -45.49 33.47
N GLU A 356 36.12 -44.54 34.38
CA GLU A 356 36.61 -43.20 34.05
C GLU A 356 38.04 -43.27 33.47
N LYS A 357 38.94 -44.01 34.13
CA LYS A 357 40.37 -44.07 33.77
C LYS A 357 40.67 -45.00 32.59
N GLN A 358 39.97 -46.12 32.47
CA GLN A 358 40.35 -47.24 31.59
C GLN A 358 39.29 -47.54 30.51
N GLY A 359 38.11 -46.92 30.58
CA GLY A 359 37.05 -47.08 29.59
C GLY A 359 36.23 -48.36 29.77
N LEU A 360 35.14 -48.44 29.01
CA LEU A 360 34.10 -49.48 29.18
C LEU A 360 34.64 -50.91 29.08
N LYS A 361 35.47 -51.19 28.07
CA LYS A 361 36.04 -52.53 27.85
C LYS A 361 36.78 -53.05 29.08
N ILE A 362 37.75 -52.27 29.56
CA ILE A 362 38.60 -52.69 30.68
C ILE A 362 37.80 -52.76 31.99
N ALA A 363 36.85 -51.85 32.18
CA ALA A 363 35.98 -51.87 33.35
C ALA A 363 35.14 -53.17 33.44
N ILE A 364 34.56 -53.63 32.33
CA ILE A 364 33.78 -54.88 32.29
C ILE A 364 34.66 -56.12 32.44
N GLU A 365 35.83 -56.15 31.80
CA GLU A 365 36.80 -57.25 31.98
C GLU A 365 37.22 -57.39 33.45
N ASN A 366 37.47 -56.27 34.13
CA ASN A 366 37.83 -56.26 35.55
C ASN A 366 36.64 -56.65 36.44
N LEU A 367 35.42 -56.21 36.12
CA LEU A 367 34.22 -56.64 36.81
C LEU A 367 34.08 -58.17 36.76
N ILE A 368 34.21 -58.77 35.58
CA ILE A 368 34.07 -60.23 35.38
C ILE A 368 35.17 -61.00 36.12
N LYS A 369 36.41 -60.52 36.09
CA LYS A 369 37.50 -61.10 36.91
C LYS A 369 37.15 -61.10 38.40
N LYS A 370 36.66 -59.97 38.93
CA LYS A 370 36.26 -59.84 40.35
C LYS A 370 35.10 -60.81 40.69
N LEU A 371 34.11 -60.94 39.81
CA LEU A 371 32.97 -61.83 40.01
C LEU A 371 33.36 -63.31 40.03
N ASN A 372 34.25 -63.73 39.13
CA ASN A 372 34.73 -65.11 39.04
C ASN A 372 35.59 -65.54 40.24
N LEU A 373 36.20 -64.60 40.98
CA LEU A 373 36.88 -64.90 42.24
C LEU A 373 35.92 -65.30 43.37
N ILE A 374 34.65 -64.86 43.30
CA ILE A 374 33.63 -65.14 44.33
C ILE A 374 33.04 -66.55 44.14
N GLY A 375 33.02 -67.08 42.91
CA GLY A 375 32.78 -68.49 42.61
C GLY A 375 31.33 -68.98 42.65
N LYS A 376 30.31 -68.12 42.80
CA LYS A 376 28.88 -68.53 42.81
C LYS A 376 28.32 -68.83 41.42
N THR A 377 28.72 -68.07 40.41
CA THR A 377 28.32 -68.20 38.99
C THR A 377 29.55 -67.91 38.15
N HIS A 378 29.82 -68.71 37.12
CA HIS A 378 30.92 -68.46 36.18
C HIS A 378 30.49 -67.47 35.09
N PHE A 379 31.18 -66.34 34.98
CA PHE A 379 30.92 -65.32 33.97
C PHE A 379 31.97 -65.35 32.86
N GLU A 380 31.52 -65.45 31.62
CA GLU A 380 32.34 -65.30 30.42
C GLU A 380 32.10 -63.94 29.74
N ALA A 381 33.15 -63.37 29.14
CA ALA A 381 33.12 -62.07 28.48
C ALA A 381 33.53 -62.19 27.01
N GLN A 382 32.74 -61.62 26.10
CA GLN A 382 33.12 -61.42 24.70
C GLN A 382 33.01 -59.95 24.35
N ILE A 383 34.12 -59.22 24.32
CA ILE A 383 34.11 -57.77 24.10
C ILE A 383 34.87 -57.41 22.83
N GLN A 384 34.13 -56.98 21.81
CA GLN A 384 34.63 -56.53 20.52
C GLN A 384 34.22 -55.07 20.31
N ILE A 385 35.05 -54.16 20.82
CA ILE A 385 34.86 -52.71 20.70
C ILE A 385 36.05 -52.17 19.90
N ASN A 386 35.77 -51.46 18.80
CA ASN A 386 36.76 -50.84 17.93
C ASN A 386 37.08 -49.40 18.37
N HIS A 387 36.14 -48.71 19.02
CA HIS A 387 36.35 -47.40 19.61
C HIS A 387 37.34 -47.43 20.78
N ALA A 388 38.24 -46.44 20.83
CA ALA A 388 39.17 -46.28 21.96
C ALA A 388 38.45 -45.82 23.25
N ARG A 389 37.45 -44.94 23.11
CA ARG A 389 36.56 -44.44 24.17
C ARG A 389 35.22 -44.03 23.57
N PHE A 390 34.13 -44.25 24.29
CA PHE A 390 32.84 -43.64 24.00
C PHE A 390 32.64 -42.35 24.82
N SER A 391 31.55 -41.62 24.59
CA SER A 391 31.21 -40.49 25.47
C SER A 391 31.09 -40.98 26.92
N PRO A 392 31.58 -40.22 27.93
CA PRO A 392 31.52 -40.65 29.33
C PRO A 392 30.12 -41.02 29.81
N ARG A 393 29.10 -40.34 29.27
CA ARG A 393 27.69 -40.64 29.52
C ARG A 393 27.30 -42.02 29.00
N LEU A 394 27.66 -42.35 27.74
CA LEU A 394 27.35 -43.65 27.16
C LEU A 394 28.07 -44.77 27.92
N GLU A 395 29.36 -44.62 28.20
CA GLU A 395 30.13 -45.63 28.97
C GLU A 395 29.51 -45.88 30.34
N TYR A 396 29.11 -44.81 31.05
CA TYR A 396 28.47 -44.88 32.36
C TYR A 396 27.14 -45.61 32.35
N GLU A 397 26.26 -45.25 31.42
CA GLU A 397 24.94 -45.86 31.34
C GLU A 397 25.01 -47.34 30.94
N ILE A 398 25.87 -47.72 29.98
CA ILE A 398 26.08 -49.14 29.62
C ILE A 398 26.62 -49.94 30.81
N TYR A 399 27.63 -49.41 31.48
CA TYR A 399 28.22 -50.09 32.64
C TYR A 399 27.19 -50.28 33.76
N SER A 400 26.34 -49.27 34.02
CA SER A 400 25.27 -49.34 35.01
C SER A 400 24.23 -50.40 34.66
N ILE A 401 23.84 -50.49 33.39
CA ILE A 401 22.90 -51.51 32.90
C ILE A 401 23.48 -52.91 33.11
N ILE A 402 24.73 -53.14 32.72
CA ILE A 402 25.38 -54.45 32.89
C ILE A 402 25.47 -54.82 34.37
N LEU A 403 25.81 -53.87 35.24
CA LEU A 403 25.90 -54.11 36.67
C LEU A 403 24.55 -54.53 37.27
N GLU A 404 23.46 -53.88 36.87
CA GLU A 404 22.10 -54.24 37.30
C GLU A 404 21.73 -55.65 36.82
N LEU A 405 22.03 -55.98 35.56
CA LEU A 405 21.77 -57.31 34.99
C LEU A 405 22.56 -58.41 35.71
N VAL A 406 23.84 -58.17 35.99
CA VAL A 406 24.68 -59.08 36.78
C VAL A 406 24.11 -59.29 38.18
N ASN A 407 23.68 -58.21 38.85
CA ASN A 407 23.06 -58.31 40.17
C ASN A 407 21.78 -59.15 40.14
N ASN A 408 20.96 -58.99 39.10
CA ASN A 408 19.77 -59.80 38.91
C ASN A 408 20.12 -61.29 38.77
N ILE A 409 21.16 -61.63 38.00
CA ILE A 409 21.64 -63.00 37.87
C ILE A 409 22.06 -63.57 39.23
N LEU A 410 22.92 -62.83 39.96
CA LEU A 410 23.47 -63.29 41.23
C LEU A 410 22.42 -63.46 42.34
N LYS A 411 21.40 -62.60 42.35
CA LYS A 411 20.35 -62.61 43.39
C LYS A 411 19.19 -63.56 43.06
N HIS A 412 18.86 -63.72 41.78
CA HIS A 412 17.58 -64.32 41.40
C HIS A 412 17.69 -65.53 40.47
N ALA A 413 18.73 -65.65 39.65
CA ALA A 413 18.75 -66.66 38.58
C ALA A 413 19.17 -68.06 39.04
N GLU A 414 19.93 -68.19 40.14
CA GLU A 414 20.59 -69.45 40.54
C GLU A 414 21.44 -70.08 39.40
N ALA A 415 21.95 -69.22 38.49
CA ALA A 415 22.68 -69.64 37.31
C ALA A 415 24.07 -70.19 37.67
N LYS A 416 24.50 -71.23 36.95
CA LYS A 416 25.88 -71.75 37.04
C LYS A 416 26.82 -71.01 36.10
N ASN A 417 26.33 -70.62 34.92
CA ASN A 417 27.10 -69.93 33.89
C ASN A 417 26.30 -68.73 33.37
N ALA A 418 27.00 -67.64 33.08
CA ALA A 418 26.48 -66.47 32.42
C ALA A 418 27.49 -65.90 31.43
N MET A 419 27.01 -65.27 30.36
CA MET A 419 27.81 -64.67 29.30
C MET A 419 27.43 -63.21 29.12
N ILE A 420 28.43 -62.34 29.03
CA ILE A 420 28.28 -60.93 28.67
C ILE A 420 29.02 -60.72 27.35
N SER A 421 28.28 -60.35 26.31
CA SER A 421 28.82 -60.01 25.00
C SER A 421 28.55 -58.54 24.70
N ILE A 422 29.59 -57.81 24.28
CA ILE A 422 29.53 -56.41 23.87
C ILE A 422 30.21 -56.30 22.53
N ILE A 423 29.44 -56.03 21.48
CA ILE A 423 29.92 -55.98 20.10
C ILE A 423 29.56 -54.63 19.51
N GLU A 424 30.56 -53.96 18.95
CA GLU A 424 30.38 -52.72 18.20
C GLU A 424 30.28 -53.04 16.70
N GLU A 425 29.14 -52.69 16.08
CA GLU A 425 28.87 -52.90 14.67
C GLU A 425 28.47 -51.58 13.99
N GLU A 426 29.30 -51.08 13.07
CA GLU A 426 29.13 -49.86 12.27
C GLU A 426 28.76 -48.58 13.05
N LYS A 427 27.51 -48.46 13.49
CA LYS A 427 26.91 -47.31 14.19
C LYS A 427 26.09 -47.73 15.43
N HIS A 428 26.20 -48.98 15.85
CA HIS A 428 25.47 -49.52 16.99
C HIS A 428 26.40 -50.29 17.92
N LEU A 429 26.13 -50.18 19.21
CA LEU A 429 26.69 -51.02 20.26
C LEU A 429 25.62 -52.02 20.70
N LYS A 430 25.92 -53.29 20.49
CA LYS A 430 25.07 -54.41 20.88
C LYS A 430 25.59 -55.01 22.17
N VAL A 431 24.74 -55.07 23.18
CA VAL A 431 25.02 -55.69 24.48
C VAL A 431 24.07 -56.87 24.65
N LEU A 432 24.64 -58.05 24.91
CA LEU A 432 23.90 -59.28 25.17
C LEU A 432 24.35 -59.85 26.51
N VAL A 433 23.41 -60.06 27.43
CA VAL A 433 23.65 -60.73 28.71
C VAL A 433 22.78 -61.96 28.79
N VAL A 434 23.38 -63.14 28.96
CA VAL A 434 22.68 -64.43 28.99
C VAL A 434 23.07 -65.21 30.24
N ASP A 435 22.12 -65.83 30.92
CA ASP A 435 22.34 -66.77 32.01
C ASP A 435 21.60 -68.10 31.78
N ASN A 436 22.10 -69.18 32.39
CA ASN A 436 21.48 -70.51 32.34
C ASN A 436 20.68 -70.88 33.60
N GLY A 437 20.14 -69.86 34.28
CA GLY A 437 19.37 -70.01 35.51
C GLY A 437 17.94 -70.47 35.31
N LYS A 438 17.10 -70.27 36.33
CA LYS A 438 15.69 -70.72 36.34
C LYS A 438 14.72 -69.85 35.54
N GLY A 439 15.20 -68.76 34.92
CA GLY A 439 14.36 -67.77 34.23
C GLY A 439 13.29 -67.13 35.13
N PHE A 440 12.36 -66.39 34.53
CA PHE A 440 11.18 -65.82 35.18
C PHE A 440 9.96 -65.83 34.24
N ASP A 441 8.75 -65.86 34.81
CA ASP A 441 7.51 -65.97 34.02
C ASP A 441 7.21 -64.68 33.24
N ASN A 442 7.26 -64.78 31.92
CA ASN A 442 7.02 -63.68 30.97
C ASN A 442 5.56 -63.15 31.01
N GLN A 443 4.59 -63.90 31.52
CA GLN A 443 3.18 -63.46 31.54
C GLN A 443 2.87 -62.43 32.64
N ALA A 444 3.84 -62.14 33.52
CA ALA A 444 3.71 -61.19 34.62
C ALA A 444 4.79 -60.09 34.61
N ILE A 445 5.27 -59.66 33.43
CA ILE A 445 6.12 -58.45 33.34
C ILE A 445 5.26 -57.20 33.59
N ASN A 446 4.84 -57.00 34.84
CA ASN A 446 4.66 -55.65 35.35
C ASN A 446 6.06 -55.06 35.46
N PHE A 447 6.34 -53.98 34.73
CA PHE A 447 7.55 -53.14 34.86
C PHE A 447 7.65 -52.45 36.25
N GLU A 448 7.14 -53.09 37.31
CA GLU A 448 7.08 -52.59 38.68
C GLU A 448 8.25 -53.06 39.54
N SER A 449 9.05 -54.05 39.11
CA SER A 449 10.34 -54.29 39.75
C SER A 449 11.28 -53.12 39.42
N LEU A 450 11.76 -52.42 40.45
CA LEU A 450 12.52 -51.16 40.32
C LEU A 450 13.71 -51.28 39.35
N GLY A 451 14.36 -52.46 39.29
CA GLY A 451 15.55 -52.71 38.47
C GLY A 451 15.28 -52.70 36.95
N LEU A 452 14.26 -53.41 36.47
CA LEU A 452 13.94 -53.48 35.03
C LEU A 452 13.40 -52.15 34.49
N LYS A 453 12.64 -51.41 35.29
CA LYS A 453 12.18 -50.05 34.96
C LYS A 453 13.35 -49.08 34.79
N ASN A 454 14.33 -49.17 35.68
CA ASN A 454 15.54 -48.36 35.62
C ASN A 454 16.39 -48.70 34.39
N ILE A 455 16.54 -49.99 34.06
CA ILE A 455 17.23 -50.43 32.84
C ILE A 455 16.52 -49.85 31.60
N HIS A 456 15.19 -49.98 31.51
CA HIS A 456 14.42 -49.49 30.37
C HIS A 456 14.56 -47.98 30.18
N SER A 457 14.40 -47.18 31.24
CA SER A 457 14.51 -45.72 31.17
C SER A 457 15.91 -45.25 30.75
N ARG A 458 16.97 -45.96 31.17
CA ARG A 458 18.35 -45.65 30.76
C ARG A 458 18.57 -45.93 29.28
N ILE A 459 18.05 -47.04 28.78
CA ILE A 459 18.14 -47.42 27.36
C ILE A 459 17.38 -46.43 26.48
N GLU A 460 16.17 -46.01 26.89
CA GLU A 460 15.42 -44.94 26.21
C GLU A 460 16.21 -43.62 26.18
N SER A 461 16.89 -43.27 27.27
CA SER A 461 17.72 -42.05 27.34
C SER A 461 18.91 -42.04 26.38
N LEU A 462 19.35 -43.23 25.97
CA LEU A 462 20.39 -43.45 24.96
C LEU A 462 19.82 -43.68 23.55
N ARG A 463 18.50 -43.61 23.39
CA ARG A 463 17.78 -43.95 22.14
C ARG A 463 18.06 -45.37 21.65
N GLY A 464 18.27 -46.29 22.58
CA GLY A 464 18.44 -47.71 22.28
C GLY A 464 17.15 -48.51 22.39
N GLU A 465 17.24 -49.78 22.01
CA GLU A 465 16.18 -50.77 22.10
C GLU A 465 16.58 -51.91 23.03
N ILE A 466 15.62 -52.54 23.70
CA ILE A 466 15.82 -53.69 24.60
C ILE A 466 14.84 -54.81 24.27
N LYS A 467 15.35 -56.03 24.25
CA LYS A 467 14.58 -57.26 24.12
C LYS A 467 14.98 -58.23 25.23
N ILE A 468 14.00 -58.78 25.94
CA ILE A 468 14.21 -59.73 27.03
C ILE A 468 13.48 -61.03 26.70
N GLU A 469 14.19 -62.15 26.78
CA GLU A 469 13.64 -63.50 26.62
C GLU A 469 13.99 -64.30 27.88
N SER A 470 12.98 -64.87 28.55
CA SER A 470 13.20 -65.68 29.76
C SER A 470 12.44 -67.00 29.64
N ASN A 471 13.18 -68.11 29.66
CA ASN A 471 12.69 -69.49 29.57
C ASN A 471 13.55 -70.35 30.54
N GLU A 472 14.33 -71.32 30.05
CA GLU A 472 15.36 -72.03 30.82
C GLU A 472 16.64 -71.18 30.95
N GLY A 473 16.50 -70.01 31.59
CA GLY A 473 17.50 -68.95 31.70
C GLY A 473 16.95 -67.60 31.25
N THR A 474 17.77 -66.54 31.28
CA THR A 474 17.38 -65.21 30.78
C THR A 474 18.40 -64.70 29.77
N ALA A 475 17.90 -64.15 28.65
CA ALA A 475 18.68 -63.42 27.66
C ALA A 475 18.16 -61.99 27.54
N VAL A 476 19.04 -61.01 27.73
CA VAL A 476 18.76 -59.58 27.58
C VAL A 476 19.63 -59.04 26.46
N GLN A 477 18.99 -58.59 25.39
CA GLN A 477 19.63 -57.98 24.23
C GLN A 477 19.32 -56.49 24.19
N ILE A 478 20.35 -55.67 24.00
CA ILE A 478 20.26 -54.21 23.98
C ILE A 478 21.02 -53.71 22.75
N GLU A 479 20.44 -52.78 22.01
CA GLU A 479 21.07 -52.14 20.85
C GLU A 479 21.02 -50.62 21.00
N ILE A 480 22.17 -49.95 20.97
CA ILE A 480 22.28 -48.50 21.20
C ILE A 480 23.05 -47.84 20.06
N PRO A 481 22.55 -46.76 19.46
CA PRO A 481 23.29 -46.02 18.43
C PRO A 481 24.53 -45.32 19.03
N VAL A 482 25.68 -45.46 18.38
CA VAL A 482 26.99 -44.91 18.82
C VAL A 482 27.60 -43.90 17.86
#